data_AF-A0A935ES52-F1
#
_entry.id   AF-A0A935ES52-F1
#
_cell.length_a   1.000
_cell.length_b   1.000
_cell.length_c   1.000
_cell.angle_alpha   90.00
_cell.angle_beta   90.00
_cell.angle_gamma   90.00
#
_symmetry.space_group_name_H-M   'P 1'
#
loop_
_entity.id
_entity.type
_entity.pdbx_description
1 polymer ?
#
loop_
_entity_poly.entity_id
_entity_poly.type
_entity_poly.pdbx_seq_one_letter_code
_entity_poly.pdbx_strand_id
1 'polypeptide(L)'
;MTPRERADRAKQILDDPVFAHVFTDIREQLVAKLEMCPVGDVEAQHDLTLTLQLLKQLRTQLARYCDEIVLDNARERQATWLQRARQSITT
;
A
#
# COMPACT_ATOMS: atom_id res chain seq x y z
N MET A 1 -4.67 2.96 16.45
CA MET A 1 -4.36 1.79 15.61
C MET A 1 -2.88 1.51 15.72
N THR A 2 -2.50 0.33 16.18
CA THR A 2 -1.10 -0.12 16.25
C THR A 2 -0.55 -0.39 14.84
N PRO A 3 0.78 -0.43 14.63
CA PRO A 3 1.36 -0.80 13.34
C PRO A 3 0.82 -2.14 12.80
N ARG A 4 0.55 -3.08 13.71
CA ARG A 4 -0.02 -4.38 13.38
C ARG A 4 -1.46 -4.31 12.90
N GLU A 5 -2.32 -3.64 13.67
CA GLU A 5 -3.71 -3.41 13.29
C GLU A 5 -3.81 -2.65 11.96
N ARG A 6 -2.86 -1.72 11.70
CA ARG A 6 -2.78 -0.98 10.44
C ARG A 6 -2.47 -1.88 9.26
N ALA A 7 -1.50 -2.78 9.40
CA ALA A 7 -1.12 -3.72 8.35
C ALA A 7 -2.24 -4.75 8.09
N ASP A 8 -2.85 -5.29 9.16
CA ASP A 8 -3.98 -6.21 9.05
C ASP A 8 -5.15 -5.54 8.31
N ARG A 9 -5.46 -4.28 8.65
CA ARG A 9 -6.51 -3.52 7.97
C ARG A 9 -6.15 -3.17 6.52
N ALA A 10 -4.90 -2.80 6.25
CA ALA A 10 -4.43 -2.53 4.89
C ALA A 10 -4.53 -3.78 4.00
N LYS A 11 -4.18 -4.95 4.55
CA LYS A 11 -4.35 -6.23 3.87
C LYS A 11 -5.82 -6.53 3.58
N GLN A 12 -6.70 -6.37 4.58
CA GLN A 12 -8.15 -6.53 4.36
C GLN A 12 -8.68 -5.64 3.24
N ILE A 13 -8.24 -4.39 3.16
CA ILE A 13 -8.64 -3.46 2.09
C ILE A 13 -8.12 -3.93 0.72
N LEU A 14 -6.86 -4.38 0.65
CA LEU A 14 -6.25 -4.85 -0.60
C LEU A 14 -6.85 -6.17 -1.11
N ASP A 15 -7.28 -7.03 -0.20
CA ASP A 15 -7.93 -8.32 -0.49
C ASP A 15 -9.45 -8.17 -0.74
N ASP A 16 -10.01 -6.98 -0.50
CA ASP A 16 -11.45 -6.73 -0.68
C ASP A 16 -11.80 -6.62 -2.18
N PRO A 17 -12.70 -7.48 -2.70
CA PRO A 17 -13.04 -7.50 -4.12
C PRO A 17 -13.79 -6.25 -4.57
N VAL A 18 -14.56 -5.60 -3.69
CA VAL A 18 -15.28 -4.36 -4.00
C VAL A 18 -14.28 -3.22 -4.11
N PHE A 19 -13.33 -3.12 -3.19
CA PHE A 19 -12.25 -2.13 -3.27
C PHE A 19 -11.43 -2.32 -4.55
N ALA A 20 -11.08 -3.56 -4.91
CA ALA A 20 -10.35 -3.85 -6.13
C ALA A 20 -11.11 -3.44 -7.40
N HIS A 21 -12.43 -3.67 -7.44
CA HIS A 21 -13.29 -3.22 -8.54
C HIS A 21 -13.33 -1.70 -8.62
N VAL A 22 -13.69 -1.03 -7.52
CA VAL A 22 -13.78 0.44 -7.46
C VAL A 22 -12.46 1.10 -7.84
N PHE A 23 -11.33 0.55 -7.40
CA PHE A 23 -10.01 1.06 -7.76
C PHE A 23 -9.75 0.96 -9.27
N THR A 24 -10.16 -0.15 -9.89
CA THR A 24 -10.07 -0.36 -11.34
C THR A 24 -10.98 0.60 -12.09
N ASP A 25 -12.25 0.70 -11.69
CA ASP A 25 -13.24 1.58 -12.31
C ASP A 25 -12.79 3.05 -12.29
N ILE A 26 -12.29 3.54 -11.16
CA ILE A 26 -11.78 4.92 -11.04
C ILE A 26 -10.60 5.12 -11.99
N ARG A 27 -9.68 4.16 -12.07
CA ARG A 27 -8.53 4.25 -12.97
C ARG A 27 -9.00 4.31 -14.43
N GLU A 28 -9.90 3.43 -14.84
CA GLU A 28 -10.40 3.37 -16.21
C GLU A 28 -11.14 4.65 -16.59
N GLN A 29 -11.96 5.21 -15.68
CA GLN A 29 -12.62 6.49 -15.89
C GLN A 29 -11.61 7.65 -16.07
N LEU A 30 -10.54 7.68 -15.27
CA LEU A 30 -9.49 8.69 -15.40
C LEU A 30 -8.72 8.56 -16.74
N VAL A 31 -8.44 7.33 -17.15
CA VAL A 31 -7.79 7.05 -18.45
C VAL A 31 -8.69 7.48 -19.60
N ALA A 32 -9.97 7.10 -19.58
CA ALA A 32 -10.92 7.50 -20.61
C ALA A 32 -11.05 9.04 -20.71
N LYS A 33 -11.07 9.74 -19.57
CA LYS A 33 -11.07 11.21 -19.55
C LYS A 33 -9.79 11.80 -20.14
N LEU A 34 -8.64 11.18 -19.90
CA LEU A 34 -7.37 11.61 -20.46
C LEU A 34 -7.31 11.39 -21.98
N GLU A 35 -7.84 10.27 -22.48
CA GLU A 35 -7.95 9.96 -23.91
C GLU A 35 -8.88 10.94 -24.65
N MET A 36 -9.93 11.41 -23.98
CA MET A 36 -10.84 12.42 -24.52
C MET A 36 -10.36 13.86 -24.32
N CYS A 37 -9.26 14.06 -23.59
CA CYS A 37 -8.76 15.39 -23.26
C CYS A 37 -8.15 16.07 -24.50
N PRO A 38 -8.57 17.30 -24.85
CA PRO A 38 -7.97 18.03 -25.96
C PRO A 38 -6.46 18.18 -25.78
N VAL A 39 -5.68 17.99 -26.86
CA VAL A 39 -4.21 18.09 -26.82
C VAL A 39 -3.73 19.46 -26.32
N GLY A 40 -4.50 20.52 -26.58
CA GLY A 40 -4.19 21.89 -26.14
C GLY A 40 -4.55 22.19 -24.68
N ASP A 41 -5.29 21.31 -24.00
CA ASP A 41 -5.69 21.49 -22.61
C ASP A 41 -4.68 20.84 -21.67
N VAL A 42 -3.53 21.51 -21.54
CA VAL A 42 -2.38 21.02 -20.75
C VAL A 42 -2.71 20.95 -19.25
N GLU A 43 -3.55 21.85 -18.75
CA GLU A 43 -3.96 21.88 -17.34
C GLU A 43 -4.80 20.65 -17.00
N ALA A 44 -5.84 20.35 -17.80
CA ALA A 44 -6.64 19.16 -17.60
C ALA A 44 -5.83 17.85 -17.73
N GLN A 45 -4.90 17.78 -18.69
CA GLN A 45 -3.99 16.63 -18.82
C GLN A 45 -3.11 16.45 -17.59
N HIS A 46 -2.58 17.55 -17.05
CA HIS A 46 -1.75 17.54 -15.85
C HIS A 46 -2.54 17.02 -14.64
N ASP A 47 -3.75 17.55 -14.42
CA ASP A 47 -4.61 17.17 -13.30
C ASP A 47 -5.04 15.69 -13.35
N LEU A 48 -5.40 15.20 -14.54
CA LEU A 48 -5.74 13.79 -14.74
C LEU A 48 -4.53 12.88 -14.48
N THR A 49 -3.35 13.28 -14.95
CA THR A 49 -2.11 12.55 -14.71
C THR A 49 -1.75 12.52 -13.23
N LEU A 50 -1.83 13.66 -12.53
CA LEU A 50 -1.58 13.75 -11.10
C LEU A 50 -2.56 12.86 -10.31
N THR A 51 -3.84 12.89 -10.68
CA THR A 51 -4.86 12.06 -10.04
C THR A 51 -4.58 10.56 -10.23
N LEU A 52 -4.15 10.13 -11.42
CA LEU A 52 -3.71 8.75 -11.67
C LEU A 52 -2.49 8.37 -10.81
N GLN A 53 -1.54 9.28 -10.64
CA GLN A 53 -0.37 9.06 -9.79
C GLN A 53 -0.75 8.92 -8.32
N LEU A 54 -1.66 9.77 -7.81
CA LEU A 54 -2.17 9.69 -6.44
C LEU A 54 -2.93 8.38 -6.20
N LEU A 55 -3.76 7.94 -7.16
CA LEU A 55 -4.44 6.65 -7.09
C LEU A 55 -3.43 5.49 -7.00
N LYS A 56 -2.39 5.51 -7.83
CA LYS A 56 -1.30 4.52 -7.74
C LYS A 56 -0.59 4.58 -6.39
N GLN A 57 -0.30 5.78 -5.88
CA GLN A 57 0.38 5.98 -4.60
C GLN A 57 -0.43 5.42 -3.43
N LEU A 58 -1.76 5.55 -3.45
CA LEU A 58 -2.64 4.98 -2.43
C LEU A 58 -2.44 3.46 -2.30
N ARG A 59 -2.47 2.74 -3.43
CA ARG A 59 -2.24 1.28 -3.43
C ARG A 59 -0.85 0.93 -2.94
N THR A 60 0.17 1.68 -3.36
CA THR A 60 1.56 1.48 -2.90
C THR A 60 1.69 1.68 -1.39
N GLN A 61 1.03 2.69 -0.81
CA GLN A 61 1.09 2.94 0.63
C GLN A 61 0.39 1.84 1.43
N LEU A 62 -0.74 1.33 0.95
CA LEU A 62 -1.40 0.18 1.57
C LEU A 62 -0.49 -1.07 1.54
N ALA A 63 0.16 -1.34 0.42
CA ALA A 63 1.09 -2.46 0.30
C ALA A 63 2.30 -2.30 1.25
N ARG A 64 2.84 -1.08 1.37
CA ARG A 64 3.94 -0.78 2.27
C ARG A 64 3.59 -1.07 3.73
N TYR A 65 2.37 -0.80 4.18
CA TYR A 65 1.95 -1.17 5.53
C TYR A 65 1.97 -2.68 5.76
N CYS A 66 1.67 -3.48 4.73
CA CYS A 66 1.80 -4.94 4.79
C CYS A 66 3.26 -5.38 4.87
N ASP A 67 4.17 -4.74 4.14
CA ASP A 67 5.59 -5.12 4.13
C ASP A 67 6.31 -4.77 5.44
N GLU A 68 6.00 -3.60 6.02
CA GLU A 68 6.60 -3.13 7.28
C GLU A 68 6.35 -4.14 8.41
N ILE A 69 5.17 -4.76 8.49
CA ILE A 69 4.87 -5.73 9.54
C ILE A 69 5.64 -7.05 9.37
N VAL A 70 5.95 -7.46 8.14
CA VAL A 70 6.75 -8.68 7.90
C VAL A 70 8.16 -8.49 8.43
N LEU A 71 8.74 -7.31 8.20
CA LEU A 71 10.05 -6.95 8.69
C LEU A 71 10.08 -6.84 10.22
N ASP A 72 9.07 -6.22 10.83
CA ASP A 72 9.01 -6.08 12.29
C ASP A 72 8.79 -7.42 13.00
N ASN A 73 7.92 -8.29 12.47
CA ASN A 73 7.75 -9.65 12.99
C ASN A 73 9.05 -10.47 12.88
N ALA A 74 9.83 -10.30 11.80
CA ALA A 74 11.11 -10.97 11.65
C ALA A 74 12.14 -10.48 12.68
N ARG A 75 12.17 -9.17 12.95
CA ARG A 75 13.02 -8.56 13.99
C ARG A 75 12.66 -9.05 15.38
N GLU A 76 11.37 -9.11 15.73
CA GLU A 76 10.92 -9.61 17.03
C GLU A 76 11.30 -11.09 17.25
N ARG A 77 11.13 -11.94 16.23
CA ARG A 77 11.54 -13.35 16.30
C ARG A 77 13.06 -13.47 16.50
N GLN A 78 13.84 -12.69 15.76
CA GLN A 78 15.29 -12.69 15.88
C GLN A 78 15.74 -12.22 17.28
N ALA A 79 15.13 -11.14 17.80
CA ALA A 79 15.41 -10.65 19.15
C ALA A 79 15.09 -11.69 20.23
N THR A 80 13.92 -12.35 20.11
CA THR A 80 13.51 -13.42 21.03
C THR A 80 14.46 -14.62 20.98
N TRP A 81 14.90 -15.00 19.78
CA TRP A 81 15.87 -16.08 19.60
C TRP A 81 17.23 -15.74 20.23
N LEU A 82 17.74 -14.53 19.99
CA LEU A 82 19.00 -14.05 20.58
C LEU A 82 18.93 -13.99 22.12
N GLN A 83 17.79 -13.57 22.68
CA GLN A 83 17.59 -13.53 24.12
C GLN A 83 17.63 -14.93 24.74
N ARG A 84 16.95 -15.91 24.12
CA ARG A 84 16.99 -17.31 24.55
C ARG A 84 18.40 -17.90 24.45
N ALA A 85 19.09 -17.63 23.34
CA ALA A 85 20.47 -18.09 23.14
C ALA A 85 21.44 -17.50 24.18
N ARG A 86 21.28 -16.22 24.53
CA ARG A 86 22.06 -15.60 25.61
C ARG A 86 21.79 -16.27 26.96
N GLN A 87 20.52 -16.53 27.30
CA GLN A 87 20.17 -17.19 28.56
C GLN A 87 20.74 -18.61 28.67
N SER A 88 20.80 -19.35 27.56
CA SER A 88 21.39 -20.70 27.55
C SER A 88 22.92 -20.75 27.67
N ILE A 89 23.62 -19.63 27.45
CA ILE A 89 25.09 -19.56 27.58
C ILE A 89 25.51 -19.13 29.00
N THR A 90 24.64 -18.40 29.71
CA THR A 90 24.89 -17.91 31.07
C THR A 90 24.42 -18.89 32.17
N THR A 91 23.86 -20.05 31.79
CA THR A 91 23.45 -21.14 32.70
C THR A 91 24.38 -22.32 32.49
#